data_AF-W6B0Q2-F1
#
_entry.id   AF-W6B0Q2-F1
#
_cell.length_a   1.000
_cell.length_b   1.000
_cell.length_c   1.000
_cell.angle_alpha   90.00
_cell.angle_beta   90.00
_cell.angle_gamma   90.00
#
_symmetry.space_group_name_H-M   'P 1'
#
loop_
_entity.id
_entity.type
_entity.pdbx_description
1 polymer ?
#
loop_
_entity_poly.entity_id
_entity_poly.type
_entity_poly.pdbx_seq_one_letter_code
_entity_poly.pdbx_strand_id
1 'polypeptide(L)'
;IGTGLADALTAPLDHKDKGLKSLTLEDSISQNGTLTLSAQGAEKTFKVGDKDNSLNTGKLKNDKISRFDFVQKIEVDGQTITLASGEFQIYKQDHSAVVALQIEKINNPDKIDSLINQRSFLVSGLGGEHTAFNQLPSGKAEYHGKAFSSDDAGGKLTYTIDFTAKQG
;
A
#
# COMPACT_ATOMS: atom_id res chain seq x y z
N ILE A 1 -6.37 -16.05 -0.51
CA ILE A 1 -5.56 -15.29 -1.50
C ILE A 1 -4.63 -16.33 -2.15
N GLY A 2 -4.38 -16.30 -3.47
CA GLY A 2 -3.60 -17.37 -4.15
C GLY A 2 -2.08 -17.21 -3.97
N THR A 3 -1.26 -17.75 -4.87
CA THR A 3 0.21 -17.53 -4.94
C THR A 3 0.61 -16.09 -5.31
N GLY A 4 -0.37 -15.23 -5.62
CA GLY A 4 -0.13 -13.87 -6.11
C GLY A 4 0.61 -12.93 -5.14
N LEU A 5 0.77 -13.29 -3.86
CA LEU A 5 1.57 -12.47 -2.92
C LEU A 5 3.07 -12.63 -3.20
N ALA A 6 3.57 -13.85 -3.32
CA ALA A 6 4.97 -14.07 -3.67
C ALA A 6 5.30 -13.51 -5.06
N ASP A 7 4.41 -13.73 -6.04
CA ASP A 7 4.58 -13.21 -7.40
C ASP A 7 4.60 -11.67 -7.43
N ALA A 8 3.83 -10.99 -6.58
CA ALA A 8 3.86 -9.53 -6.49
C ALA A 8 5.21 -8.97 -6.00
N LEU A 9 5.99 -9.78 -5.27
CA LEU A 9 7.31 -9.43 -4.75
C LEU A 9 8.45 -9.82 -5.71
N THR A 10 8.25 -10.81 -6.57
CA THR A 10 9.35 -11.46 -7.31
C THR A 10 9.19 -11.41 -8.82
N ALA A 11 7.96 -11.37 -9.34
CA ALA A 11 7.72 -11.40 -10.77
C ALA A 11 7.94 -10.01 -11.40
N PRO A 12 8.54 -9.94 -12.60
CA PRO A 12 8.62 -8.70 -13.36
C PRO A 12 7.22 -8.21 -13.74
N LEU A 13 7.10 -6.90 -14.04
CA LEU A 13 5.88 -6.31 -14.54
C LEU A 13 5.50 -6.91 -15.91
N ASP A 14 4.25 -7.34 -16.05
CA ASP A 14 3.71 -7.82 -17.33
C ASP A 14 2.56 -6.92 -17.79
N HIS A 15 2.65 -6.44 -19.02
CA HIS A 15 1.61 -5.62 -19.64
C HIS A 15 0.28 -6.37 -19.84
N LYS A 16 0.29 -7.70 -19.77
CA LYS A 16 -0.88 -8.57 -19.87
C LYS A 16 -1.59 -8.79 -18.53
N ASP A 17 -0.98 -8.40 -17.42
CA ASP A 17 -1.62 -8.49 -16.11
C ASP A 17 -2.80 -7.52 -16.00
N LYS A 18 -3.78 -7.88 -15.16
CA LYS A 18 -4.95 -7.05 -14.88
C LYS A 18 -4.54 -5.78 -14.14
N GLY A 19 -5.13 -4.66 -14.55
CA GLY A 19 -4.96 -3.38 -13.86
C GLY A 19 -5.44 -3.44 -12.41
N LEU A 20 -4.95 -2.58 -11.51
CA LEU A 20 -3.75 -1.75 -11.64
C LEU A 20 -2.48 -2.65 -11.69
N LYS A 21 -1.52 -2.34 -12.55
CA LYS A 21 -0.35 -3.23 -12.78
C LYS A 21 0.79 -3.00 -11.79
N SER A 22 1.02 -1.76 -11.39
CA SER A 22 2.06 -1.40 -10.45
C SER A 22 1.60 -0.27 -9.53
N LEU A 23 2.14 -0.22 -8.32
CA LEU A 23 1.97 0.90 -7.40
C LEU A 23 3.32 1.31 -6.83
N THR A 24 3.70 2.58 -7.00
CA THR A 24 4.87 3.18 -6.35
C THR A 24 4.57 3.38 -4.87
N LEU A 25 5.49 3.00 -3.98
CA LEU A 25 5.28 3.01 -2.52
C LEU A 25 5.95 4.18 -1.80
N GLU A 26 6.19 5.30 -2.47
CA GLU A 26 6.96 6.43 -1.92
C GLU A 26 6.37 6.98 -0.62
N ASP A 27 5.05 7.18 -0.54
CA ASP A 27 4.38 7.69 0.66
C ASP A 27 4.48 6.75 1.87
N SER A 28 4.77 5.47 1.64
CA SER A 28 4.91 4.44 2.68
C SER A 28 6.36 4.24 3.15
N ILE A 29 7.32 5.01 2.64
CA ILE A 29 8.74 4.91 2.98
C ILE A 29 9.21 6.25 3.55
N SER A 30 9.84 6.23 4.71
CA SER A 30 10.46 7.43 5.29
C SER A 30 11.62 7.92 4.40
N GLN A 31 11.91 9.22 4.44
CA GLN A 31 13.08 9.76 3.75
C GLN A 31 14.36 9.06 4.23
N ASN A 32 15.18 8.58 3.29
CA ASN A 32 16.37 7.74 3.53
C ASN A 32 16.08 6.38 4.18
N GLY A 33 14.81 5.99 4.29
CA GLY A 33 14.40 4.69 4.80
C GLY A 33 14.23 3.63 3.72
N THR A 34 13.91 2.44 4.18
CA THR A 34 13.49 1.31 3.35
C THR A 34 12.23 0.68 3.92
N LEU A 35 11.44 0.07 3.05
CA LEU A 35 10.29 -0.77 3.40
C LEU A 35 10.55 -2.16 2.83
N THR A 36 10.64 -3.17 3.68
CA THR A 36 10.68 -4.57 3.25
C THR A 36 9.31 -5.17 3.41
N LEU A 37 8.78 -5.79 2.36
CA LEU A 37 7.56 -6.59 2.39
C LEU A 37 7.90 -8.07 2.26
N SER A 38 7.22 -8.91 3.02
CA SER A 38 7.43 -10.35 3.03
C SER A 38 6.09 -11.10 2.99
N ALA A 39 5.98 -12.11 2.14
CA ALA A 39 4.83 -13.01 2.11
C ALA A 39 5.19 -14.31 1.39
N GLN A 40 4.64 -15.44 1.86
CA GLN A 40 4.73 -16.75 1.19
C GLN A 40 6.17 -17.17 0.84
N GLY A 41 7.14 -16.84 1.70
CA GLY A 41 8.56 -17.17 1.53
C GLY A 41 9.34 -16.27 0.56
N ALA A 42 8.70 -15.22 0.02
CA ALA A 42 9.34 -14.19 -0.77
C ALA A 42 9.45 -12.88 0.02
N GLU A 43 10.46 -12.08 -0.31
CA GLU A 43 10.66 -10.74 0.22
C GLU A 43 11.11 -9.76 -0.88
N LYS A 44 10.73 -8.49 -0.74
CA LYS A 44 11.25 -7.40 -1.57
C LYS A 44 11.44 -6.15 -0.71
N THR A 45 12.57 -5.48 -0.88
CA THR A 45 12.86 -4.20 -0.23
C THR A 45 12.68 -3.04 -1.22
N PHE A 46 11.98 -2.02 -0.78
CA PHE A 46 11.67 -0.80 -1.52
C PHE A 46 12.40 0.38 -0.87
N LYS A 47 12.91 1.29 -1.70
CA LYS A 47 13.59 2.52 -1.28
C LYS A 47 13.16 3.67 -2.18
N VAL A 48 13.03 4.86 -1.61
CA VAL A 48 12.67 6.08 -2.36
C VAL A 48 13.75 6.37 -3.41
N GLY A 49 13.35 6.65 -4.65
CA GLY A 49 14.26 6.96 -5.76
C GLY A 49 14.91 5.76 -6.45
N ASP A 50 14.74 4.54 -5.93
CA ASP A 50 15.22 3.34 -6.61
C ASP A 50 14.35 3.02 -7.85
N LYS A 51 14.99 2.55 -8.93
CA LYS A 51 14.32 2.23 -10.19
C LYS A 51 13.23 1.16 -10.06
N ASP A 52 13.36 0.27 -9.08
CA ASP A 52 12.44 -0.85 -8.83
C ASP A 52 11.55 -0.65 -7.59
N ASN A 53 11.25 0.61 -7.25
CA ASN A 53 10.46 1.01 -6.07
C ASN A 53 8.93 0.73 -6.17
N SER A 54 8.49 0.04 -7.23
CA SER A 54 7.08 -0.28 -7.46
C SER A 54 6.75 -1.72 -7.07
N LEU A 55 5.63 -1.89 -6.39
CA LEU A 55 5.01 -3.19 -6.11
C LEU A 55 4.25 -3.66 -7.36
N ASN A 56 4.42 -4.93 -7.74
CA ASN A 56 3.71 -5.53 -8.87
C ASN A 56 2.27 -5.90 -8.45
N THR A 57 1.39 -4.90 -8.47
CA THR A 57 -0.03 -5.09 -8.13
C THR A 57 -0.78 -5.92 -9.18
N GLY A 58 -0.23 -6.06 -10.40
CA GLY A 58 -0.78 -6.91 -11.46
C GLY A 58 -1.01 -8.37 -11.03
N LYS A 59 -0.19 -8.88 -10.12
CA LYS A 59 -0.31 -10.24 -9.54
C LYS A 59 -1.33 -10.37 -8.41
N LEU A 60 -1.82 -9.25 -7.89
CA LEU A 60 -2.81 -9.21 -6.81
C LEU A 60 -4.24 -9.32 -7.36
N LYS A 61 -5.13 -9.87 -6.52
CA LYS A 61 -6.56 -9.98 -6.85
C LYS A 61 -7.25 -8.64 -6.67
N ASN A 62 -8.06 -8.26 -7.65
CA ASN A 62 -8.92 -7.08 -7.57
C ASN A 62 -10.02 -7.29 -6.53
N ASP A 63 -10.48 -6.20 -5.96
CA ASP A 63 -11.55 -6.11 -4.97
C ASP A 63 -11.31 -6.93 -3.69
N LYS A 64 -10.04 -7.17 -3.38
CA LYS A 64 -9.60 -7.85 -2.17
C LYS A 64 -8.46 -7.11 -1.51
N ILE A 65 -8.38 -7.25 -0.18
CA ILE A 65 -7.23 -6.81 0.58
C ILE A 65 -6.18 -7.92 0.52
N SER A 66 -5.03 -7.59 -0.06
CA SER A 66 -3.81 -8.40 0.04
C SER A 66 -3.00 -7.93 1.25
N ARG A 67 -2.37 -8.88 1.96
CA ARG A 67 -1.68 -8.64 3.23
C ARG A 67 -0.25 -9.16 3.13
N PHE A 68 0.70 -8.38 3.60
CA PHE A 68 2.12 -8.72 3.68
C PHE A 68 2.62 -8.38 5.07
N ASP A 69 3.59 -9.12 5.59
CA ASP A 69 4.37 -8.62 6.71
C ASP A 69 5.25 -7.47 6.20
N PHE A 70 5.47 -6.45 7.03
CA PHE A 70 6.39 -5.38 6.69
C PHE A 70 7.37 -5.05 7.81
N VAL A 71 8.52 -4.52 7.39
CA VAL A 71 9.52 -3.89 8.25
C VAL A 71 9.98 -2.59 7.60
N GLN A 72 9.84 -1.48 8.30
CA GLN A 72 10.42 -0.19 7.93
C GLN A 72 11.75 0.01 8.65
N LYS A 73 12.79 0.39 7.91
CA LYS A 73 14.12 0.64 8.45
C LYS A 73 14.64 2.01 8.00
N ILE A 74 15.63 2.51 8.72
CA ILE A 74 16.40 3.70 8.34
C ILE A 74 17.88 3.49 8.68
N GLU A 75 18.76 4.12 7.92
CA GLU A 75 20.18 4.22 8.26
C GLU A 75 20.44 5.53 9.00
N VAL A 76 20.98 5.44 10.21
CA VAL A 76 21.40 6.58 11.04
C VAL A 76 22.82 6.32 11.51
N ASP A 77 23.75 7.22 11.19
CA ASP A 77 25.16 7.13 11.57
C ASP A 77 25.82 5.76 11.25
N GLY A 78 25.44 5.16 10.12
CA GLY A 78 25.95 3.85 9.68
C GLY A 78 25.31 2.64 10.38
N GLN A 79 24.33 2.85 11.25
CA GLN A 79 23.53 1.80 11.89
C GLN A 79 22.16 1.67 11.23
N THR A 80 21.71 0.44 11.02
CA THR A 80 20.36 0.16 10.52
C THR A 80 19.38 -0.01 11.67
N ILE A 81 18.44 0.92 11.80
CA ILE A 81 17.42 0.93 12.86
C ILE A 81 16.09 0.47 12.25
N THR A 82 15.39 -0.44 12.93
CA THR A 82 14.01 -0.79 12.57
C THR A 82 13.06 0.22 13.20
N LEU A 83 12.37 1.01 12.37
CA LEU A 83 11.43 2.04 12.81
C LEU A 83 10.07 1.45 13.20
N ALA A 84 9.53 0.57 12.36
CA ALA A 84 8.23 -0.04 12.57
C ALA A 84 8.14 -1.41 11.91
N SER A 85 7.28 -2.27 12.45
CA SER A 85 6.92 -3.55 11.83
C SER A 85 5.47 -3.89 12.11
N GLY A 86 4.86 -4.65 11.20
CA GLY A 86 3.48 -5.10 11.32
C GLY A 86 2.96 -5.64 10.00
N GLU A 87 1.71 -5.35 9.66
CA GLU A 87 1.06 -5.83 8.44
C GLU A 87 0.79 -4.68 7.46
N PHE A 88 1.25 -4.84 6.22
CA PHE A 88 0.94 -3.99 5.08
C PHE A 88 -0.31 -4.52 4.39
N GLN A 89 -1.31 -3.66 4.23
CA GLN A 89 -2.59 -3.99 3.64
C GLN A 89 -2.80 -3.17 2.37
N ILE A 90 -3.08 -3.83 1.24
CA ILE A 90 -3.38 -3.16 -0.02
C ILE A 90 -4.71 -3.62 -0.58
N TYR A 91 -5.62 -2.66 -0.82
CA TYR A 91 -6.85 -2.87 -1.56
C TYR A 91 -6.65 -2.41 -3.00
N LYS A 92 -6.72 -3.37 -3.94
CA LYS A 92 -6.50 -3.15 -5.37
C LYS A 92 -7.83 -3.11 -6.13
N GLN A 93 -7.97 -2.15 -7.02
CA GLN A 93 -9.00 -2.08 -8.07
C GLN A 93 -8.35 -2.02 -9.47
N ASP A 94 -9.16 -1.86 -10.51
CA ASP A 94 -8.69 -1.84 -11.91
C ASP A 94 -7.78 -0.65 -12.24
N HIS A 95 -8.06 0.51 -11.65
CA HIS A 95 -7.36 1.78 -11.98
C HIS A 95 -6.73 2.46 -10.75
N SER A 96 -6.90 1.88 -9.56
CA SER A 96 -6.46 2.48 -8.31
C SER A 96 -6.07 1.41 -7.29
N ALA A 97 -5.24 1.80 -6.34
CA ALA A 97 -4.99 1.03 -5.13
C ALA A 97 -4.74 1.96 -3.95
N VAL A 98 -5.16 1.50 -2.77
CA VAL A 98 -4.93 2.18 -1.50
C VAL A 98 -4.22 1.24 -0.53
N VAL A 99 -3.27 1.78 0.21
CA VAL A 99 -2.42 1.08 1.15
C VAL A 99 -2.67 1.59 2.56
N ALA A 100 -2.71 0.67 3.52
CA ALA A 100 -2.65 0.98 4.93
C ALA A 100 -1.59 0.12 5.64
N LEU A 101 -1.08 0.64 6.75
CA LEU A 101 -0.13 -0.05 7.62
C LEU A 101 -0.81 -0.29 8.97
N GLN A 102 -0.93 -1.56 9.34
CA GLN A 102 -1.21 -1.99 10.70
C GLN A 102 0.13 -2.14 11.42
N ILE A 103 0.53 -1.13 12.19
CA ILE A 103 1.75 -1.16 12.98
C ILE A 103 1.50 -1.99 14.23
N GLU A 104 2.40 -2.93 14.53
CA GLU A 104 2.38 -3.74 15.75
C GLU A 104 3.51 -3.35 16.71
N LYS A 105 4.68 -3.01 16.16
CA LYS A 105 5.86 -2.60 16.93
C LYS A 105 6.54 -1.38 16.33
N ILE A 106 7.15 -0.58 17.18
CA ILE A 106 8.00 0.56 16.81
C ILE A 106 9.35 0.50 17.50
N ASN A 107 10.34 1.28 17.05
CA ASN A 107 11.61 1.44 17.76
C ASN A 107 11.38 1.97 19.17
N ASN A 108 12.14 1.45 20.13
CA ASN A 108 12.15 1.97 21.48
C ASN A 108 12.94 3.30 21.49
N PRO A 109 12.34 4.42 21.92
CA PRO A 109 13.04 5.71 21.98
C PRO A 109 14.21 5.71 22.97
N ASP A 110 14.15 4.88 24.01
CA ASP A 110 15.19 4.80 25.05
C ASP A 110 16.32 3.82 24.69
N LYS A 111 16.08 2.95 23.69
CA LYS A 111 17.04 1.92 23.25
C LYS A 111 16.81 1.56 21.79
N ILE A 112 17.48 2.29 20.90
CA ILE A 112 17.31 2.24 19.44
C ILE A 112 17.43 0.84 18.82
N ASP A 113 18.19 -0.08 19.44
CA ASP A 113 18.35 -1.47 18.98
C ASP A 113 17.22 -2.42 19.44
N SER A 114 16.13 -1.88 19.98
CA SER A 114 15.01 -2.68 20.50
C SER A 114 13.67 -2.15 20.01
N LEU A 115 12.67 -3.04 19.99
CA LEU A 115 11.30 -2.73 19.61
C LEU A 115 10.37 -2.82 20.81
N ILE A 116 9.36 -1.95 20.84
CA ILE A 116 8.24 -2.01 21.79
C ILE A 116 6.93 -2.25 21.05
N ASN A 117 5.98 -2.90 21.71
CA ASN A 117 4.63 -3.08 21.16
C ASN A 117 3.88 -1.75 21.25
N GLN A 118 3.45 -1.22 20.10
CA GLN A 118 2.62 -0.03 20.02
C GLN A 118 1.75 -0.13 18.76
N ARG A 119 0.47 -0.46 18.95
CA ARG A 119 -0.46 -0.67 17.83
C ARG A 119 -0.97 0.67 17.30
N SER A 120 -0.95 0.83 15.98
CA SER A 120 -1.61 1.95 15.29
C SER A 120 -1.95 1.56 13.85
N PHE A 121 -2.89 2.29 13.25
CA PHE A 121 -3.32 2.06 11.87
C PHE A 121 -3.30 3.38 11.11
N LEU A 122 -2.66 3.40 9.95
CA LEU A 122 -2.64 4.57 9.07
C LEU A 122 -2.84 4.17 7.61
N VAL A 123 -3.54 5.01 6.85
CA VAL A 123 -3.51 4.97 5.40
C VAL A 123 -2.22 5.64 4.94
N SER A 124 -1.38 4.92 4.20
CA SER A 124 0.00 5.33 3.90
C SER A 124 0.28 5.57 2.43
N GLY A 125 -0.63 5.19 1.53
CA GLY A 125 -0.42 5.41 0.10
C GLY A 125 -1.70 5.30 -0.70
N LEU A 126 -1.85 6.17 -1.68
CA LEU A 126 -2.93 6.16 -2.65
C LEU A 126 -2.34 6.43 -4.03
N GLY A 127 -2.61 5.55 -4.99
CA GLY A 127 -2.12 5.74 -6.34
C GLY A 127 -2.97 5.04 -7.38
N GLY A 128 -2.61 5.29 -8.64
CA GLY A 128 -3.31 4.77 -9.80
C GLY A 128 -3.37 5.78 -10.93
N GLU A 129 -4.34 5.59 -11.81
CA GLU A 129 -4.58 6.42 -12.98
C GLU A 129 -5.46 7.62 -12.59
N HIS A 130 -4.81 8.72 -12.18
CA HIS A 130 -5.51 9.93 -11.76
C HIS A 130 -6.32 10.54 -12.91
N THR A 131 -7.63 10.73 -12.69
CA THR A 131 -8.50 11.43 -13.63
C THR A 131 -8.19 12.93 -13.59
N ALA A 132 -7.74 13.50 -14.71
CA ALA A 132 -7.49 14.94 -14.80
C ALA A 132 -8.80 15.73 -14.66
N PHE A 133 -8.77 16.84 -13.91
CA PHE A 133 -9.99 17.63 -13.61
C PHE A 133 -10.68 18.17 -14.87
N ASN A 134 -9.91 18.48 -15.91
CA ASN A 134 -10.43 18.92 -17.22
C ASN A 134 -10.97 17.78 -18.09
N GLN A 135 -10.84 16.52 -17.66
CA GLN A 135 -11.34 15.32 -18.33
C GLN A 135 -12.47 14.64 -17.54
N LEU A 136 -13.04 15.33 -16.54
CA LEU A 136 -14.18 14.80 -15.80
C LEU A 136 -15.37 14.54 -16.73
N PRO A 137 -16.11 13.44 -16.53
CA PRO A 137 -17.32 13.15 -17.29
C PRO A 137 -18.45 14.13 -16.94
N SER A 138 -19.55 14.07 -17.70
CA SER A 138 -20.79 14.79 -17.38
C SER A 138 -21.74 13.92 -16.53
N GLY A 139 -22.69 14.54 -15.83
CA GLY A 139 -23.77 13.82 -15.14
C GLY A 139 -23.39 13.36 -13.73
N LYS A 140 -23.86 12.17 -13.34
CA LYS A 140 -23.69 11.59 -12.00
C LYS A 140 -23.15 10.17 -12.07
N ALA A 141 -22.38 9.77 -11.07
CA ALA A 141 -21.96 8.38 -10.86
C ALA A 141 -22.07 7.99 -9.39
N GLU A 142 -22.39 6.71 -9.13
CA GLU A 142 -22.37 6.10 -7.80
C GLU A 142 -21.28 5.04 -7.76
N TYR A 143 -20.46 5.08 -6.73
CA TYR A 143 -19.32 4.21 -6.50
C TYR A 143 -19.59 3.31 -5.31
N HIS A 144 -19.39 2.01 -5.50
CA HIS A 144 -19.49 1.00 -4.43
C HIS A 144 -18.13 0.37 -4.20
N GLY A 145 -17.76 0.20 -2.94
CA GLY A 145 -16.43 -0.31 -2.60
C GLY A 145 -16.32 -0.80 -1.16
N LYS A 146 -15.07 -0.83 -0.68
CA LYS A 146 -14.71 -1.31 0.66
C LYS A 146 -14.24 -0.16 1.53
N ALA A 147 -14.63 -0.21 2.80
CA ALA A 147 -13.99 0.54 3.87
C ALA A 147 -13.25 -0.47 4.77
N PHE A 148 -12.02 -0.14 5.17
CA PHE A 148 -11.24 -0.99 6.07
C PHE A 148 -10.43 -0.13 7.03
N SER A 149 -10.31 -0.60 8.28
CA SER A 149 -9.68 0.06 9.40
C SER A 149 -8.88 -0.97 10.22
N SER A 150 -8.32 -0.54 11.36
CA SER A 150 -7.65 -1.45 12.32
C SER A 150 -8.57 -2.62 12.66
N ASP A 151 -8.10 -3.83 12.40
CA ASP A 151 -8.78 -5.10 12.69
C ASP A 151 -10.17 -5.31 12.02
N ASP A 152 -10.63 -4.39 11.15
CA ASP A 152 -11.91 -4.53 10.42
C ASP A 152 -11.74 -4.30 8.91
N ALA A 153 -11.98 -5.35 8.12
CA ALA A 153 -11.99 -5.32 6.66
C ALA A 153 -13.40 -5.54 6.05
N GLY A 154 -14.45 -5.53 6.88
CA GLY A 154 -15.83 -5.82 6.51
C GLY A 154 -16.63 -4.61 6.03
N GLY A 155 -16.13 -3.40 6.28
CA GLY A 155 -16.79 -2.15 5.91
C GLY A 155 -17.10 -2.03 4.41
N LYS A 156 -18.16 -1.28 4.11
CA LYS A 156 -18.63 -0.98 2.74
C LYS A 156 -18.63 0.52 2.51
N LEU A 157 -18.34 0.92 1.28
CA LEU A 157 -18.41 2.31 0.83
C LEU A 157 -19.49 2.42 -0.23
N THR A 158 -20.33 3.44 -0.11
CA THR A 158 -21.19 3.96 -1.18
C THR A 158 -20.98 5.46 -1.25
N TYR A 159 -20.61 5.99 -2.42
CA TYR A 159 -20.32 7.41 -2.62
C TYR A 159 -20.86 7.88 -3.97
N THR A 160 -21.50 9.04 -4.02
CA THR A 160 -22.15 9.53 -5.25
C THR A 160 -21.58 10.88 -5.63
N ILE A 161 -21.13 11.01 -6.87
CA ILE A 161 -20.57 12.27 -7.40
C ILE A 161 -21.51 12.84 -8.45
N ASP A 162 -21.81 14.13 -8.35
CA ASP A 162 -22.36 14.95 -9.42
C ASP A 162 -21.25 15.79 -10.06
N PHE A 163 -20.83 15.39 -11.27
CA PHE A 163 -19.75 16.06 -11.99
C PHE A 163 -20.17 17.40 -12.58
N THR A 164 -21.47 17.61 -12.79
CA THR A 164 -22.02 18.89 -13.25
C THR A 164 -21.92 19.91 -12.13
N ALA A 165 -22.36 19.51 -10.93
CA ALA A 165 -22.33 20.35 -9.73
C ALA A 165 -20.95 20.42 -9.06
N LYS A 166 -20.01 19.52 -9.43
CA LYS A 166 -18.69 19.36 -8.78
C LYS A 166 -18.82 19.05 -7.28
N GLN A 167 -19.70 18.12 -6.92
CA GLN A 167 -20.02 17.75 -5.54
C GLN A 167 -20.11 16.22 -5.38
N GLY A 168 -19.89 15.72 -4.17
CA GLY A 168 -20.14 14.33 -3.80
C GLY A 168 -20.41 14.15 -2.32
#